data_AF-A0A9P4QYE8-F1
#
_entry.id   AF-A0A9P4QYE8-F1
#
_cell.length_a   1.000
_cell.length_b   1.000
_cell.length_c   1.000
_cell.angle_alpha   90.00
_cell.angle_beta   90.00
_cell.angle_gamma   90.00
#
_symmetry.space_group_name_H-M   'P 1'
#
loop_
_entity.id
_entity.type
_entity.pdbx_description
1 polymer ?
#
loop_
_entity_poly.entity_id
_entity_poly.type
_entity_poly.pdbx_seq_one_letter_code
_entity_poly.pdbx_strand_id
1 'polypeptide(L)'
;MKSSTFGRRFFLTKRGFMGLGPAATTLGDSVCVLFGGQVLYVLRENDELTHEFIGECYVHGMMDGQACDDESFSARQFVLV
;
A
#
# COMPACT_ATOMS: atom_id res chain seq x y z
N MET A 1 -15.21 23.95 0.73
CA MET A 1 -13.87 23.48 0.32
C MET A 1 -13.93 21.96 0.21
N LYS A 2 -13.87 21.37 -0.99
CA LYS A 2 -13.79 19.91 -1.13
C LYS A 2 -12.32 19.52 -0.92
N SER A 3 -12.00 18.93 0.23
CA SER A 3 -10.67 18.38 0.47
C SER A 3 -10.61 16.99 -0.15
N SER A 4 -9.91 16.84 -1.27
CA SER A 4 -9.73 15.55 -1.96
C SER A 4 -8.98 14.52 -1.12
N THR A 5 -8.36 14.95 -0.02
CA THR A 5 -7.57 14.11 0.90
C THR A 5 -8.29 13.83 2.22
N PHE A 6 -9.57 14.22 2.37
CA PHE A 6 -10.31 13.89 3.59
C PHE A 6 -10.34 12.38 3.83
N GLY A 7 -9.95 11.95 5.03
CA GLY A 7 -9.83 10.52 5.37
C GLY A 7 -8.60 9.81 4.79
N ARG A 8 -7.66 10.54 4.17
CA ARG A 8 -6.38 10.00 3.68
C ARG A 8 -5.20 10.47 4.52
N ARG A 9 -4.18 9.65 4.63
CA ARG A 9 -2.91 9.97 5.30
C ARG A 9 -1.78 9.99 4.28
N PHE A 10 -1.03 11.09 4.25
CA PHE A 10 0.22 11.16 3.49
C PHE A 10 1.30 10.30 4.17
N PHE A 11 2.06 9.54 3.38
CA PHE A 11 3.16 8.73 3.89
C PHE A 11 4.36 8.73 2.94
N LEU A 12 5.53 8.42 3.50
CA LEU A 12 6.75 8.09 2.77
C LEU A 12 7.14 6.65 3.10
N THR A 13 7.45 5.86 2.08
CA THR A 13 7.99 4.51 2.25
C THR A 13 9.49 4.55 2.58
N LYS A 14 10.03 3.47 3.14
CA LYS A 14 11.49 3.32 3.37
C LYS A 14 12.31 3.42 2.07
N ARG A 15 11.70 3.14 0.92
CA ARG A 15 12.31 3.24 -0.40
C ARG A 15 12.19 4.64 -1.03
N GLY A 16 11.61 5.62 -0.33
CA GLY A 16 11.49 7.00 -0.79
C GLY A 16 10.23 7.32 -1.61
N PHE A 17 9.34 6.34 -1.86
CA PHE A 17 8.08 6.61 -2.54
C PHE A 17 7.11 7.37 -1.66
N MET A 18 6.39 8.33 -2.25
CA MET A 18 5.34 9.12 -1.61
C MET A 18 3.96 8.59 -1.96
N GLY A 19 3.04 8.61 -1.00
CA GLY A 19 1.70 8.07 -1.19
C GLY A 19 0.62 8.67 -0.29
N LEU A 20 -0.62 8.30 -0.58
CA LEU A 20 -1.83 8.64 0.14
C LEU A 20 -2.62 7.36 0.44
N GLY A 21 -2.63 6.96 1.71
CA GLY A 21 -3.32 5.77 2.20
C GLY A 21 -4.56 6.10 3.04
N PRO A 22 -5.25 5.09 3.59
CA PRO A 22 -6.35 5.28 4.54
C PRO A 22 -5.89 6.05 5.78
N ALA A 23 -6.83 6.71 6.48
CA ALA A 23 -6.53 7.44 7.72
C ALA A 23 -5.84 6.59 8.79
N ALA A 24 -6.05 5.26 8.77
CA ALA A 24 -5.47 4.28 9.69
C ALA A 24 -4.03 3.83 9.33
N THR A 25 -3.44 4.34 8.24
CA THR A 25 -2.05 4.02 7.84
C THR A 25 -1.07 4.44 8.93
N THR A 26 -0.17 3.58 9.39
CA THR A 26 0.82 3.87 10.45
C THR A 26 2.23 3.45 10.07
N LEU A 27 3.22 3.89 10.85
CA LEU A 27 4.60 3.39 10.71
C LEU A 27 4.63 1.88 10.93
N GLY A 28 5.34 1.17 10.06
CA GLY A 28 5.41 -0.29 10.07
C GLY A 28 4.47 -0.95 9.06
N ASP A 29 3.43 -0.24 8.59
CA ASP A 29 2.57 -0.76 7.53
C ASP A 29 3.37 -0.92 6.22
N SER A 30 3.01 -1.94 5.45
CA SER A 30 3.57 -2.24 4.14
C SER A 30 2.62 -1.82 3.04
N VAL A 31 3.16 -1.50 1.87
CA VAL A 31 2.39 -1.26 0.65
C VAL A 31 2.67 -2.37 -0.34
N CYS A 32 1.63 -2.95 -0.92
CA CYS A 32 1.77 -4.01 -1.92
C CYS A 32 0.70 -3.89 -3.02
N VAL A 33 0.96 -4.59 -4.12
CA VAL A 33 -0.06 -4.95 -5.10
C VAL A 33 -0.65 -6.30 -4.70
N LEU A 34 -1.97 -6.40 -4.65
CA LEU A 34 -2.66 -7.68 -4.62
C LEU A 34 -2.90 -8.12 -6.08
N PHE A 35 -2.39 -9.28 -6.48
CA PHE A 35 -2.58 -9.74 -7.86
C PHE A 35 -4.08 -9.92 -8.18
N GLY A 36 -4.51 -9.32 -9.30
CA GLY A 36 -5.93 -9.18 -9.66
C GLY A 36 -6.59 -7.88 -9.18
N GLY A 37 -5.93 -7.13 -8.29
CA GLY A 37 -6.33 -5.78 -7.89
C GLY A 37 -5.96 -4.72 -8.93
N GLN A 38 -6.59 -3.54 -8.84
CA GLN A 38 -6.39 -2.43 -9.79
C GLN A 38 -5.51 -1.30 -9.24
N VAL A 39 -5.19 -1.32 -7.94
CA VAL A 39 -4.47 -0.27 -7.22
C VAL A 39 -3.51 -0.89 -6.20
N LEU A 40 -2.79 -0.06 -5.44
CA LEU A 40 -1.96 -0.52 -4.31
C LEU A 40 -2.78 -0.55 -3.02
N TYR A 41 -2.31 -1.33 -2.05
CA TYR A 41 -2.98 -1.54 -0.77
C TYR A 41 -2.01 -1.38 0.39
N VAL A 42 -2.50 -0.83 1.49
CA VAL A 42 -1.81 -0.80 2.78
C VAL A 42 -2.19 -2.06 3.55
N LEU A 43 -1.18 -2.81 3.98
CA LEU A 43 -1.31 -3.99 4.84
C LEU A 43 -0.52 -3.79 6.12
N ARG A 44 -1.03 -4.34 7.22
CA ARG A 44 -0.31 -4.38 8.50
C ARG A 44 0.01 -5.81 8.87
N GLU A 45 1.29 -6.11 9.08
CA GLU A 45 1.70 -7.44 9.52
C GLU A 45 1.33 -7.62 11.01
N ASN A 46 0.61 -8.69 11.33
CA ASN A 46 0.31 -9.07 12.71
C ASN A 46 1.30 -10.14 13.21
N ASP A 47 1.63 -11.10 12.35
CA ASP A 47 2.66 -12.13 12.54
C ASP A 47 3.38 -12.40 11.19
N GLU A 48 4.17 -13.48 11.10
CA GLU A 48 4.95 -13.81 9.89
C GLU A 48 4.08 -14.09 8.64
N LEU A 49 2.83 -14.54 8.82
CA LEU A 49 1.96 -15.01 7.74
C LEU A 49 0.65 -14.25 7.62
N THR A 50 0.20 -13.57 8.68
CA THR A 50 -1.08 -12.87 8.72
C THR A 50 -0.94 -11.36 8.63
N HIS A 51 -1.81 -10.79 7.80
CA HIS A 51 -1.82 -9.37 7.47
C HIS A 51 -3.24 -8.82 7.60
N GLU A 52 -3.39 -7.74 8.34
CA GLU A 52 -4.64 -6.97 8.37
C GLU A 52 -4.72 -6.10 7.11
N PHE A 53 -5.89 -6.11 6.46
CA PHE A 53 -6.17 -5.25 5.32
C PHE A 53 -6.58 -3.85 5.78
N ILE A 54 -5.71 -2.85 5.60
CA ILE A 54 -5.98 -1.47 6.03
C ILE A 54 -6.78 -0.68 4.97
N GLY A 55 -6.48 -0.93 3.69
CA GLY A 55 -7.25 -0.37 2.56
C GLY A 55 -6.41 0.10 1.38
N GLU A 56 -7.09 0.62 0.37
CA GLU A 56 -6.48 1.11 -0.88
C GLU A 56 -5.64 2.37 -0.70
N CYS A 57 -4.54 2.46 -1.44
CA CYS A 57 -3.68 3.63 -1.46
C CYS A 57 -3.23 4.03 -2.87
N TYR A 58 -2.87 5.32 -2.98
CA TYR A 58 -2.16 5.86 -4.12
C TYR A 58 -0.68 5.94 -3.77
N VAL A 59 0.19 5.49 -4.67
CA VAL A 59 1.63 5.70 -4.58
C VAL A 59 2.12 6.33 -5.88
N HIS A 60 2.77 7.48 -5.75
CA HIS A 60 3.26 8.21 -6.90
C HIS A 60 4.33 7.40 -7.65
N GLY A 61 4.16 7.27 -8.96
CA GLY A 61 5.06 6.50 -9.82
C GLY A 61 4.89 4.98 -9.77
N MET A 62 3.89 4.47 -9.04
CA MET A 62 3.67 3.03 -8.86
C MET A 62 2.27 2.56 -9.30
N MET A 63 1.42 3.46 -9.79
CA MET A 63 0.12 3.14 -10.40
C MET A 63 0.30 2.55 -11.81
N ASP A 64 -0.78 2.31 -12.56
CA ASP A 64 -0.78 1.95 -14.00
C ASP A 64 0.07 0.74 -14.44
N GLY A 65 0.43 -0.14 -13.50
CA GLY A 65 1.25 -1.34 -13.75
C GLY A 65 2.73 -1.17 -13.41
N GLN A 66 3.21 0.04 -13.16
CA GLN A 66 4.62 0.34 -12.85
C GLN A 66 5.15 -0.50 -11.67
N ALA A 67 4.34 -0.73 -10.63
CA ALA A 67 4.74 -1.57 -9.50
C ALA A 67 4.91 -3.06 -9.86
N CYS A 68 4.23 -3.55 -10.89
CA CYS A 68 4.36 -4.92 -11.38
C CYS A 68 5.54 -5.09 -12.35
N ASP A 69 5.89 -4.04 -13.09
CA ASP A 69 6.99 -4.05 -14.05
C ASP A 69 8.37 -3.83 -13.41
N ASP A 70 8.42 -3.29 -12.18
CA ASP A 70 9.66 -3.06 -11.45
C ASP A 70 10.20 -4.35 -10.80
N GLU A 71 11.26 -4.90 -11.38
CA GLU A 71 11.94 -6.13 -10.95
C GLU A 71 12.57 -6.06 -9.55
N SER A 72 12.64 -4.88 -8.93
CA SER A 72 13.11 -4.72 -7.55
C SER A 72 12.08 -5.17 -6.50
N PHE A 73 10.85 -5.48 -6.91
CA PHE A 73 9.81 -6.03 -6.04
C PHE A 73 9.73 -7.56 -6.16
N SER A 74 9.38 -8.21 -5.05
CA SER A 74 9.16 -9.66 -5.01
C SER A 74 7.71 -9.98 -4.67
N ALA A 75 7.22 -11.09 -5.22
CA ALA A 75 5.92 -11.64 -4.87
C ALA A 75 6.06 -12.64 -3.71
N ARG A 76 5.10 -12.61 -2.78
CA ARG A 76 4.97 -13.60 -1.70
C ARG A 76 3.51 -13.89 -1.41
N GLN A 77 3.23 -15.06 -0.85
CA GLN A 77 1.91 -15.41 -0.34
C GLN A 77 1.78 -15.02 1.14
N PHE A 78 0.56 -14.67 1.55
CA PHE A 78 0.18 -14.34 2.92
C PHE A 78 -1.33 -14.52 3.10
N VAL A 79 -1.78 -14.47 4.34
CA VAL A 79 -3.20 -14.59 4.72
C VAL A 79 -3.72 -13.23 5.14
N LEU A 80 -4.86 -12.82 4.59
CA LEU A 80 -5.60 -11.66 5.08
C LEU A 80 -6.54 -12.08 6.22
N VAL A 81 -6.50 -11.33 7.31
CA VAL A 81 -7.37 -11.51 8.49
C VAL A 81 -8.28 -10.33 8.73
#